data_AF-A0A958TII0-F1
#
_entry.id   AF-A0A958TII0-F1
#
_cell.length_a   1.000
_cell.length_b   1.000
_cell.length_c   1.000
_cell.angle_alpha   90.00
_cell.angle_beta   90.00
_cell.angle_gamma   90.00
#
_symmetry.space_group_name_H-M   'P 1'
#
loop_
_entity.id
_entity.type
_entity.pdbx_description
1 polymer ?
#
loop_
_entity_poly.entity_id
_entity_poly.type
_entity_poly.pdbx_seq_one_letter_code
_entity_poly.pdbx_strand_id
1 'polypeptide(L)' 'MNKQEKVNFVINTLNQLYPTIPVPLEHKDPYTLLIAVLLSAQSTDVRVNKITPLLFAKADNPYDMVKLSA' A
#
# COMPACT_ATOMS: atom_id res chain seq x y z
N MET A 1 19.94 -25.07 15.99
CA MET A 1 19.83 -24.15 14.83
C MET A 1 20.60 -22.87 15.08
N ASN A 2 21.49 -22.51 14.15
CA ASN A 2 22.18 -21.21 14.13
C ASN A 2 21.23 -20.08 13.63
N LYS A 3 21.69 -18.82 13.68
CA LYS A 3 20.88 -17.66 13.28
C LYS A 3 20.41 -17.75 11.82
N GLN A 4 21.28 -18.20 10.91
CA GLN A 4 20.98 -18.30 9.48
C GLN A 4 19.95 -19.39 9.20
N GLU A 5 20.06 -20.54 9.86
CA GLU A 5 19.07 -21.62 9.80
C GLU A 5 17.70 -21.18 10.29
N LYS A 6 17.64 -20.37 11.36
CA LYS A 6 16.37 -19.80 11.86
C LYS A 6 15.73 -18.84 10.86
N VAL A 7 16.53 -17.95 10.25
CA VAL A 7 16.04 -17.02 9.21
C VAL A 7 15.48 -17.79 8.03
N ASN A 8 16.22 -18.79 7.53
CA ASN A 8 15.77 -19.62 6.41
C ASN A 8 14.48 -20.37 6.74
N PHE A 9 14.38 -20.93 7.95
CA PHE A 9 13.15 -21.58 8.42
C PHE A 9 11.94 -20.62 8.42
N VAL A 10 12.10 -19.40 8.95
CA VAL A 10 11.02 -18.40 8.99
C VAL A 10 10.60 -17.99 7.58
N ILE A 11 11.54 -17.66 6.70
CA ILE A 11 11.24 -17.26 5.32
C ILE A 11 10.52 -18.38 4.58
N ASN A 12 11.01 -19.62 4.67
CA ASN A 12 10.39 -20.76 3.99
C ASN A 12 8.98 -21.00 4.51
N THR A 13 8.77 -20.90 5.83
CA THR A 13 7.44 -21.05 6.44
C THR A 13 6.49 -19.95 5.97
N LEU A 14 6.93 -18.69 5.95
CA LEU A 14 6.12 -17.56 5.47
C LEU A 14 5.75 -17.72 4.00
N ASN A 15 6.69 -18.13 3.15
CA ASN A 15 6.42 -18.38 1.73
C ASN A 15 5.42 -19.53 1.50
N GLN A 16 5.42 -20.54 2.37
CA GLN A 16 4.43 -21.62 2.33
C GLN A 16 3.04 -21.17 2.80
N LEU A 17 2.97 -20.37 3.86
CA LEU A 17 1.71 -19.87 4.43
C LEU A 17 1.07 -18.78 3.56
N TYR A 18 1.89 -17.95 2.91
CA TYR A 18 1.46 -16.80 2.11
C TYR A 18 2.07 -16.87 0.70
N PRO A 19 1.69 -17.86 -0.12
CA PRO A 19 2.28 -18.09 -1.45
C PRO A 19 2.01 -16.94 -2.44
N THR A 20 0.94 -16.17 -2.20
CA THR A 20 0.56 -14.99 -2.97
C THR A 20 0.21 -13.87 -2.01
N ILE A 21 0.88 -12.74 -2.14
CA ILE A 21 0.63 -11.56 -1.31
C ILE A 21 -0.14 -10.54 -2.19
N PRO A 22 -1.37 -10.15 -1.80
CA PRO A 22 -2.09 -9.13 -2.54
C PRO A 22 -1.42 -7.77 -2.39
N VAL A 23 -1.62 -6.91 -3.38
CA VAL A 23 -1.19 -5.52 -3.29
C VAL A 23 -2.10 -4.80 -2.27
N PRO A 24 -1.55 -4.23 -1.19
CA PRO A 24 -2.37 -3.80 -0.03
C PRO A 24 -3.18 -2.51 -0.27
N LEU A 25 -2.66 -1.59 -1.08
CA LEU A 25 -3.27 -0.29 -1.35
C LEU A 25 -3.82 -0.27 -2.77
N GLU A 26 -5.07 0.12 -2.92
CA GLU A 26 -5.72 0.27 -4.23
C GLU A 26 -5.12 1.46 -4.98
N HIS A 27 -4.55 1.20 -6.15
CA HIS A 27 -3.92 2.20 -7.01
C HIS A 27 -3.94 1.73 -8.47
N LYS A 28 -3.81 2.68 -9.40
CA LYS A 28 -3.78 2.39 -10.85
C LYS A 28 -2.43 2.71 -11.50
N ASP A 29 -1.61 3.52 -10.84
CA ASP A 29 -0.33 4.00 -11.35
C ASP A 29 0.63 4.34 -10.19
N PRO A 30 1.92 4.60 -10.46
CA PRO A 30 2.89 4.94 -9.41
C PRO A 30 2.56 6.20 -8.61
N TYR A 31 1.87 7.18 -9.20
CA TYR A 31 1.51 8.42 -8.50
C TYR A 31 0.41 8.16 -7.46
N THR A 32 -0.67 7.50 -7.87
CA THR A 32 -1.77 7.13 -6.98
C THR A 32 -1.31 6.19 -5.86
N LEU A 33 -0.35 5.28 -6.14
CA LEU A 33 0.32 4.49 -5.10
C LEU A 33 1.10 5.36 -4.12
N LEU A 34 1.91 6.29 -4.61
CA LEU A 34 2.68 7.20 -3.75
C LEU A 34 1.75 7.97 -2.80
N ILE A 35 0.65 8.52 -3.31
CA ILE A 35 -0.32 9.24 -2.48
C ILE A 35 -1.00 8.29 -1.49
N ALA A 36 -1.39 7.07 -1.89
CA ALA A 36 -1.97 6.09 -0.99
C ALA A 36 -1.00 5.70 0.14
N VAL A 37 0.30 5.56 -0.15
CA VAL A 37 1.35 5.30 0.85
C VAL A 37 1.54 6.48 1.81
N LEU A 38 1.48 7.72 1.33
CA LEU A 38 1.54 8.89 2.20
C LEU A 38 0.34 8.95 3.16
N LEU A 39 -0.86 8.59 2.68
CA LEU A 39 -2.08 8.52 3.48
C LEU A 39 -2.12 7.35 4.47
N SER A 40 -1.31 6.30 4.26
CA SER A 40 -1.29 5.14 5.15
C SER A 40 -0.53 5.41 6.46
N ALA A 41 0.24 6.50 6.53
CA ALA A 41 0.91 6.93 7.75
C ALA A 41 -0.09 7.05 8.91
N GLN A 42 0.13 6.25 9.96
CA GLN A 42 -0.76 6.16 11.14
C GLN A 42 -2.23 5.86 10.80
N SER A 43 -2.48 5.13 9.71
CA SER A 43 -3.80 4.70 9.24
C SER A 43 -3.78 3.19 8.94
N THR A 44 -4.88 2.66 8.43
CA THR A 44 -4.98 1.27 7.97
C THR A 44 -5.26 1.24 6.48
N ASP A 45 -4.76 0.21 5.77
CA ASP A 45 -5.01 0.04 4.34
C ASP A 45 -6.51 0.06 4.00
N VAL A 46 -7.33 -0.55 4.86
CA VAL A 46 -8.81 -0.52 4.75
C VAL A 46 -9.35 0.91 4.78
N ARG A 47 -8.82 1.79 5.62
CA ARG A 47 -9.25 3.19 5.70
C ARG A 47 -8.76 3.99 4.50
N VAL A 48 -7.52 3.76 4.07
CA VAL A 48 -6.97 4.41 2.86
C VAL A 48 -7.80 4.03 1.64
N ASN A 49 -8.04 2.74 1.42
CA ASN A 49 -8.80 2.22 0.27
C ASN A 49 -10.28 2.65 0.26
N LYS A 50 -10.83 3.11 1.40
CA LYS A 50 -12.16 3.74 1.44
C LYS A 50 -12.15 5.19 0.95
N ILE A 51 -11.04 5.91 1.11
CA ILE A 51 -10.94 7.35 0.85
C ILE A 51 -10.27 7.63 -0.50
N THR A 52 -9.28 6.84 -0.91
CA THR A 52 -8.55 7.06 -2.16
C THR A 52 -9.45 7.05 -3.40
N PRO A 53 -10.51 6.23 -3.54
CA PRO A 53 -11.40 6.34 -4.70
C PRO A 53 -12.12 7.70 -4.77
N LEU A 54 -12.50 8.26 -3.62
CA LEU A 54 -13.17 9.56 -3.54
C LEU A 54 -12.21 10.71 -3.86
N LEU A 55 -10.96 10.61 -3.40
CA LEU A 55 -9.91 11.59 -3.68
C LEU A 55 -9.51 11.55 -5.16
N PHE A 56 -9.22 10.35 -5.69
CA PHE A 56 -8.73 10.17 -7.06
C PHE A 56 -9.81 10.40 -8.12
N ALA A 57 -11.09 10.24 -7.78
CA ALA A 57 -12.18 10.70 -8.65
C ALA A 57 -12.18 12.23 -8.86
N LYS A 58 -11.58 13.00 -7.93
CA LYS A 58 -11.44 14.46 -8.03
C LYS A 58 -10.08 14.89 -8.58
N ALA A 59 -9.01 14.21 -8.14
CA ALA A 59 -7.65 14.49 -8.55
C ALA A 59 -6.77 13.25 -8.39
N ASP A 60 -6.40 12.64 -9.51
CA ASP A 60 -5.56 11.45 -9.59
C ASP A 60 -4.15 11.76 -10.14
N ASN A 61 -3.82 13.04 -10.28
CA ASN A 61 -2.53 13.50 -10.80
C ASN A 61 -2.07 14.77 -10.04
N PRO A 62 -0.77 15.08 -10.03
CA PRO A 62 -0.24 16.23 -9.27
C PRO A 62 -0.87 17.57 -9.64
N TYR A 63 -1.19 17.76 -10.92
CA TYR A 63 -1.68 19.04 -11.46
C TYR A 63 -3.11 19.34 -11.00
N ASP A 64 -3.94 18.33 -10.84
CA ASP A 64 -5.29 18.52 -10.29
C ASP A 64 -5.28 18.51 -8.77
N MET A 65 -4.41 17.72 -8.15
CA MET A 65 -4.29 17.64 -6.69
C MET A 65 -3.91 18.99 -6.08
N VAL A 66 -3.00 19.73 -6.71
CA VAL A 66 -2.57 21.06 -6.23
C VAL A 66 -3.67 22.12 -6.33
N LYS A 67 -4.69 21.92 -7.18
CA LYS A 67 -5.83 22.82 -7.32
C LYS A 67 -6.92 22.56 -6.26
N LEU A 68 -6.86 21.44 -5.54
CA LEU A 68 -7.82 21.15 -4.49
C LEU A 68 -7.58 22.11 -3.31
N SER A 69 -8.60 22.91 -3.00
CA SER A 69 -8.67 23.71 -1.78
C SER A 69 -9.52 22.99 -0.73
N ALA A 70 -9.23 23.29 0.54
CA ALA A 70 -10.06 22.88 1.67
C ALA A 70 -11.42 23.59 1.67
#